data_AF-A0A5K0V0C3-F1
#
_entry.id   AF-A0A5K0V0C3-F1
#
_cell.length_a   1.000
_cell.length_b   1.000
_cell.length_c   1.000
_cell.angle_alpha   90.00
_cell.angle_beta   90.00
_cell.angle_gamma   90.00
#
_symmetry.space_group_name_H-M   'P 1'
#
loop_
_entity.id
_entity.type
_entity.pdbx_description
1 polymer ?
#
loop_
_entity_poly.entity_id
_entity_poly.type
_entity_poly.pdbx_seq_one_letter_code
_entity_poly.pdbx_strand_id
1 'polypeptide(L)'
;VSFVMFLVFVVQPAIAWIVKRTPEGETMNEAYICLILVGVLACAFVADSIGLRASLGAFAFGVVIPPGPLANTVTEKVEDITTGLFLPLFFCVTGLRADMLKISTSEQWPLLVVLCVSATVKAAATWLVAVAYELTSRDGVLIALLMNTKGVLDIVMLNRLFEKK
;
A
#
# COMPACT_ATOMS: atom_id res chain seq x y z
N VAL A 1 -2.09 18.43 8.76
CA VAL A 1 -3.45 18.94 8.40
C VAL A 1 -3.40 19.84 7.18
N SER A 2 -2.56 20.88 7.15
CA SER A 2 -2.46 21.83 6.02
C SER A 2 -2.19 21.18 4.66
N PHE A 3 -1.30 20.17 4.60
CA PHE A 3 -1.03 19.40 3.38
C PHE A 3 -2.28 18.64 2.87
N VAL A 4 -3.04 18.01 3.76
CA VAL A 4 -4.26 17.28 3.40
C VAL A 4 -5.35 18.24 2.94
N MET A 5 -5.51 19.39 3.60
CA MET A 5 -6.42 20.44 3.12
C MET A 5 -6.02 20.94 1.74
N PHE A 6 -4.73 21.18 1.49
CA PHE A 6 -4.28 21.59 0.16
C PHE A 6 -4.60 20.55 -0.91
N LEU A 7 -4.41 19.26 -0.63
CA LEU A 7 -4.77 18.19 -1.57
C LEU A 7 -6.28 18.16 -1.85
N VAL A 8 -7.12 18.22 -0.82
CA VAL A 8 -8.59 18.15 -0.98
C VAL A 8 -9.16 19.42 -1.63
N PHE A 9 -8.64 20.60 -1.30
CA PHE A 9 -9.20 21.88 -1.77
C PHE A 9 -8.59 22.39 -3.08
N VAL A 10 -7.38 21.96 -3.46
CA VAL A 10 -6.71 22.44 -4.68
C VAL A 10 -6.56 21.31 -5.70
N VAL A 11 -6.03 20.17 -5.28
CA VAL A 11 -5.72 19.06 -6.19
C VAL A 11 -6.99 18.33 -6.64
N GLN A 12 -7.92 18.05 -5.72
CA GLN A 12 -9.19 17.40 -6.05
C GLN A 12 -10.02 18.15 -7.11
N PRO A 13 -10.31 19.47 -6.94
CA PRO A 13 -11.07 20.20 -7.94
C PRO A 13 -10.28 20.40 -9.23
N ALA A 14 -8.94 20.54 -9.18
CA ALA A 14 -8.12 20.62 -10.38
C ALA A 14 -8.22 19.34 -11.23
N ILE A 15 -8.10 18.16 -10.60
CA ILE A 15 -8.25 16.87 -11.29
C ILE A 15 -9.68 16.74 -11.85
N ALA A 16 -10.71 17.00 -11.04
CA ALA A 16 -12.09 16.92 -11.48
C ALA A 16 -12.41 17.89 -12.65
N TRP A 17 -11.78 19.06 -12.66
CA TRP A 17 -11.93 20.04 -13.73
C TRP A 17 -11.21 19.63 -15.02
N ILE A 18 -10.02 19.04 -14.91
CA ILE A 18 -9.29 18.44 -16.04
C ILE A 18 -10.10 17.29 -16.65
N VAL A 19 -10.65 16.40 -15.81
CA VAL A 19 -11.54 15.31 -16.22
C VAL A 19 -12.74 15.85 -17.02
N LYS A 20 -13.40 16.90 -16.50
CA LYS A 20 -14.59 17.49 -17.13
C LYS A 20 -14.29 18.22 -18.46
N ARG A 21 -13.06 18.70 -18.65
CA ARG A 21 -12.62 19.37 -19.89
C ARG A 21 -12.11 18.42 -20.96
N THR A 22 -11.99 17.13 -20.66
CA THR A 22 -11.53 16.12 -21.62
C THR A 22 -12.76 15.45 -22.23
N PRO A 23 -13.05 15.64 -23.53
CA PRO A 23 -14.20 15.00 -24.15
C PRO A 23 -14.01 13.48 -24.24
N GLU A 24 -15.08 12.74 -23.95
CA GLU A 24 -15.18 11.29 -24.15
C GLU A 24 -15.03 10.98 -25.64
N GLY A 25 -13.84 10.57 -26.09
CA GLY A 25 -13.67 10.07 -27.46
C GLY A 25 -12.31 10.23 -28.12
N GLU A 26 -11.42 11.12 -27.65
CA GLU A 26 -10.03 11.10 -28.09
C GLU A 26 -9.26 10.09 -27.24
N THR A 27 -8.47 9.24 -27.89
CA THR A 27 -7.58 8.23 -27.28
C THR A 27 -7.06 8.75 -25.95
N MET A 28 -7.54 8.18 -24.84
CA MET A 28 -7.19 8.61 -23.48
C MET A 28 -5.66 8.59 -23.36
N ASN A 29 -5.10 9.79 -23.50
CA ASN A 29 -3.74 9.96 -23.97
C ASN A 29 -2.77 9.58 -22.84
N GLU A 30 -1.68 8.92 -23.17
CA GLU A 30 -0.56 8.59 -22.26
C GLU A 30 -0.14 9.81 -21.43
N ALA A 31 -0.35 11.02 -21.97
CA ALA A 31 -0.22 12.30 -21.29
C ALA A 31 -0.96 12.39 -19.93
N TYR A 32 -2.18 11.85 -19.79
CA TYR A 32 -2.91 11.88 -18.52
C TYR A 32 -2.29 10.96 -17.47
N ILE A 33 -1.82 9.78 -17.89
CA ILE A 33 -1.12 8.84 -17.02
C ILE A 33 0.20 9.48 -16.55
N CYS A 34 0.96 10.08 -17.47
CA CYS A 34 2.15 10.85 -17.14
C CYS A 34 1.85 12.00 -16.16
N LEU A 35 0.78 12.76 -16.39
CA LEU A 35 0.38 13.86 -15.50
C LEU A 35 0.04 13.35 -14.10
N ILE A 36 -0.67 12.23 -14.00
CA ILE A 36 -1.01 11.62 -12.71
C ILE A 36 0.24 11.07 -12.01
N LEU A 37 1.14 10.39 -12.71
CA LEU A 37 2.40 9.91 -12.15
C LEU A 37 3.28 11.07 -11.66
N VAL A 38 3.37 12.16 -12.43
CA VAL A 38 4.06 13.39 -12.02
C VAL A 38 3.38 14.01 -10.80
N GLY A 39 2.05 14.02 -10.74
CA GLY A 39 1.28 14.49 -9.59
C GLY A 39 1.56 13.66 -8.33
N VAL A 40 1.61 12.33 -8.44
CA VAL A 40 1.99 11.41 -7.36
C VAL A 40 3.40 11.72 -6.88
N LEU A 41 4.38 11.88 -7.78
CA LEU A 41 5.76 12.21 -7.42
C LEU A 41 5.85 13.59 -6.74
N ALA A 42 5.16 14.60 -7.27
CA ALA A 42 5.15 15.94 -6.68
C ALA A 42 4.55 15.93 -5.27
N CYS A 43 3.45 15.20 -5.05
CA CYS A 43 2.84 15.07 -3.73
C CYS A 43 3.72 14.28 -2.75
N ALA A 44 4.39 13.24 -3.23
CA ALA A 44 5.37 12.50 -2.44
C ALA A 44 6.55 13.38 -2.03
N PHE A 45 7.07 14.22 -2.95
CA PHE A 45 8.16 15.15 -2.68
C PHE A 45 7.77 16.25 -1.69
N VAL A 46 6.59 16.85 -1.85
CA VAL A 46 6.07 17.85 -0.90
C VAL A 46 5.79 17.22 0.47
N ALA A 47 5.30 15.98 0.53
CA ALA A 47 5.14 15.29 1.80
C ALA A 47 6.50 15.06 2.50
N ASP A 48 7.51 14.65 1.74
CA ASP A 48 8.87 14.44 2.26
C ASP A 48 9.51 15.75 2.77
N SER A 49 9.32 16.86 2.06
CA SER A 49 9.85 18.17 2.48
C SER A 49 9.21 18.73 3.76
N ILE A 50 7.97 18.33 4.05
CA ILE A 50 7.26 18.68 5.29
C ILE A 50 7.66 17.73 6.46
N GLY A 51 8.49 16.72 6.20
CA GLY A 51 8.93 15.72 7.18
C GLY A 51 7.97 14.54 7.36
N LEU A 52 7.02 14.35 6.43
CA LEU A 52 6.17 13.15 6.38
C LEU A 52 6.84 12.06 5.54
N ARG A 53 6.37 10.82 5.66
CA ARG A 53 6.81 9.74 4.76
C ARG A 53 6.27 9.99 3.35
N ALA A 54 7.14 10.02 2.35
CA ALA A 54 6.78 10.17 0.93
C ALA A 54 5.63 9.22 0.48
N SER A 55 5.58 7.99 1.00
CA SER A 55 4.51 7.02 0.71
C SER A 55 3.12 7.48 1.17
N LEU A 56 3.05 8.24 2.26
CA LEU A 56 1.79 8.84 2.73
C LEU A 56 1.33 9.97 1.81
N GLY A 57 2.26 10.73 1.21
CA GLY A 57 1.95 11.76 0.22
C GLY A 57 1.36 11.19 -1.07
N ALA A 58 1.99 10.14 -1.60
CA ALA A 58 1.48 9.41 -2.76
C ALA A 58 0.11 8.78 -2.49
N PHE A 59 -0.08 8.16 -1.31
CA PHE A 59 -1.37 7.59 -0.91
C PHE A 59 -2.47 8.64 -0.81
N ALA A 60 -2.19 9.78 -0.16
CA ALA A 60 -3.14 10.87 -0.04
C ALA A 60 -3.58 11.43 -1.40
N PHE A 61 -2.65 11.53 -2.36
CA PHE A 61 -2.99 11.92 -3.73
C PHE A 61 -3.95 10.90 -4.38
N GLY A 62 -3.67 9.61 -4.26
CA GLY A 62 -4.54 8.55 -4.81
C GLY A 62 -5.97 8.57 -4.23
N VAL A 63 -6.11 8.80 -2.93
CA VAL A 63 -7.43 8.92 -2.26
C VAL A 63 -8.24 10.12 -2.76
N VAL A 64 -7.55 11.18 -3.19
CA VAL A 64 -8.19 12.41 -3.68
C VAL A 64 -8.71 12.28 -5.11
N ILE A 65 -8.23 11.29 -5.89
CA ILE A 65 -8.72 11.06 -7.25
C ILE A 65 -10.19 10.60 -7.18
N PRO A 66 -11.14 11.30 -7.83
CA PRO A 66 -12.54 10.90 -7.83
C PRO A 66 -12.73 9.59 -8.61
N PRO A 67 -13.67 8.72 -8.18
CA PRO A 67 -13.98 7.50 -8.91
C PRO A 67 -14.52 7.83 -10.32
N GLY A 68 -14.05 7.12 -11.33
CA GLY A 68 -14.44 7.33 -12.72
C GLY A 68 -13.57 6.52 -13.71
N PRO A 69 -13.88 6.57 -15.02
CA PRO A 69 -13.15 5.82 -16.05
C PRO A 69 -11.65 6.15 -16.07
N LEU A 70 -11.28 7.41 -15.82
CA LEU A 70 -9.88 7.83 -15.67
C LEU A 70 -9.15 7.14 -14.52
N ALA A 71 -9.80 7.03 -13.35
CA ALA A 71 -9.22 6.35 -12.20
C ALA A 71 -8.98 4.87 -12.51
N ASN A 72 -9.92 4.22 -13.20
CA ASN A 72 -9.80 2.82 -13.59
C ASN A 72 -8.66 2.61 -14.59
N THR A 73 -8.60 3.39 -15.67
CA THR A 73 -7.53 3.27 -16.68
C THR A 73 -6.15 3.51 -16.07
N VAL A 74 -6.01 4.48 -15.18
CA VAL A 74 -4.75 4.77 -14.50
C VAL A 74 -4.38 3.64 -13.55
N THR A 75 -5.35 3.10 -12.81
CA THR A 75 -5.13 1.97 -11.90
C THR A 75 -4.66 0.74 -12.66
N GLU A 76 -5.34 0.39 -13.76
CA GLU A 76 -4.97 -0.75 -14.61
C GLU A 76 -3.54 -0.60 -15.16
N LYS A 77 -3.18 0.58 -15.68
CA LYS A 77 -1.83 0.84 -16.20
C LYS A 77 -0.75 0.81 -15.13
N VAL A 78 -1.04 1.34 -13.94
CA VAL A 78 -0.10 1.30 -12.81
C VAL A 78 0.01 -0.12 -12.27
N GLU A 79 -1.08 -0.88 -12.24
CA GLU A 79 -1.11 -2.28 -11.83
C GLU A 79 -0.32 -3.18 -12.79
N ASP A 80 -0.45 -2.99 -14.11
CA ASP A 80 0.35 -3.71 -15.11
C ASP A 80 1.86 -3.54 -14.87
N ILE A 81 2.30 -2.30 -14.63
CA ILE A 81 3.73 -2.01 -14.38
C ILE A 81 4.14 -2.58 -13.01
N THR A 82 3.27 -2.47 -12.01
CA THR A 82 3.54 -2.93 -10.64
C THR A 82 3.67 -4.45 -10.59
N THR A 83 2.70 -5.16 -11.16
CA THR A 83 2.65 -6.63 -11.16
C THR A 83 3.64 -7.23 -12.14
N GLY A 84 3.86 -6.60 -13.30
CA GLY A 84 4.77 -7.08 -14.34
C GLY A 84 6.25 -6.86 -14.04
N LEU A 85 6.61 -5.77 -13.34
CA LEU A 85 8.01 -5.39 -13.13
C LEU A 85 8.38 -5.19 -11.66
N PHE A 86 7.67 -4.31 -10.94
CA PHE A 86 8.06 -3.92 -9.59
C PHE A 86 7.91 -5.05 -8.57
N LEU A 87 6.85 -5.84 -8.66
CA LEU A 87 6.55 -6.92 -7.73
C LEU A 87 7.57 -8.08 -7.84
N PRO A 88 7.91 -8.60 -9.04
CA PRO A 88 8.99 -9.57 -9.20
C PRO A 88 10.34 -9.03 -8.72
N LEU A 89 10.66 -7.78 -9.07
CA LEU A 89 11.93 -7.16 -8.68
C LEU A 89 12.03 -6.96 -7.16
N PHE A 90 10.93 -6.55 -6.52
CA PHE A 90 10.83 -6.43 -5.07
C PHE A 90 11.07 -7.78 -4.37
N PHE A 91 10.43 -8.85 -4.85
CA PHE A 91 10.64 -10.18 -4.28
C PHE A 91 12.05 -10.71 -4.53
N CYS A 92 12.65 -10.42 -5.69
CA CYS A 92 14.04 -10.78 -5.98
C CYS A 92 15.01 -10.09 -5.01
N VAL A 93 14.90 -8.76 -4.84
CA VAL A 93 15.77 -8.00 -3.92
C VAL A 93 15.54 -8.43 -2.46
N THR A 94 14.29 -8.59 -2.05
CA THR A 94 13.95 -9.04 -0.69
C THR A 94 14.47 -10.45 -0.43
N GLY A 95 14.31 -11.37 -1.39
CA GLY A 95 14.81 -12.73 -1.32
C GLY A 95 16.33 -12.78 -1.26
N LEU A 96 17.03 -11.93 -2.01
CA LEU A 96 18.48 -11.84 -1.96
C LEU A 96 19.01 -11.27 -0.63
N ARG A 97 18.28 -10.33 -0.01
CA ARG A 97 18.59 -9.85 1.35
C ARG A 97 18.28 -10.90 2.42
N ALA A 98 17.44 -11.89 2.11
CA ALA A 98 17.06 -12.93 3.05
C ALA A 98 18.15 -14.01 3.13
N ASP A 99 18.97 -13.93 4.17
CA ASP A 99 20.01 -14.91 4.47
C ASP A 99 19.39 -16.14 5.16
N MET A 100 19.04 -17.17 4.38
CA MET A 100 18.47 -18.42 4.90
C MET A 100 19.45 -19.22 5.78
N LEU A 101 20.77 -18.99 5.63
CA LEU A 101 21.78 -19.73 6.40
C LEU A 101 21.83 -19.26 7.85
N LYS A 102 21.47 -18.00 8.13
CA LYS A 102 21.32 -17.49 9.50
C LYS A 102 20.15 -18.13 10.24
N ILE A 103 19.10 -18.57 9.53
CA ILE A 103 17.90 -19.18 10.12
C ILE A 103 18.17 -20.57 10.72
N SER A 104 19.20 -21.26 10.25
CA SER A 104 19.54 -22.63 10.67
C SER A 104 20.24 -22.71 12.03
N THR A 105 20.60 -21.58 12.63
CA THR A 105 21.31 -21.56 13.92
C THR A 105 20.32 -21.71 15.07
N SER A 106 20.65 -22.59 16.03
CA SER A 106 19.80 -22.93 17.19
C SER A 106 19.36 -21.72 18.04
N GLU A 107 20.02 -20.57 17.92
CA GLU A 107 19.70 -19.34 18.65
C GLU A 107 18.42 -18.64 18.16
N GLN A 108 17.85 -19.02 17.01
CA GLN A 108 16.65 -18.35 16.45
C GLN A 108 15.32 -19.04 16.81
N TRP A 109 15.36 -20.20 17.47
CA TRP A 109 14.18 -20.90 17.99
C TRP A 109 13.22 -20.03 18.82
N PRO A 110 13.67 -19.17 19.76
CA PRO A 110 12.75 -18.32 20.52
C PRO A 110 11.99 -17.34 19.63
N LEU A 111 12.58 -16.89 18.52
CA LEU A 111 11.95 -15.95 17.59
C LEU A 111 10.77 -16.61 16.84
N LEU A 112 10.91 -17.90 16.51
CA LEU A 112 9.85 -18.69 15.88
C LEU A 112 8.69 -18.95 16.85
N VAL A 113 9.00 -19.23 18.12
CA VAL A 113 7.97 -19.39 19.17
C VAL A 113 7.20 -18.08 19.37
N VAL A 114 7.90 -16.94 19.47
CA VAL A 114 7.25 -15.62 19.60
C VAL A 114 6.36 -15.32 18.40
N LEU A 115 6.79 -15.66 17.18
CA LEU A 115 5.99 -15.48 15.98
C LEU A 115 4.70 -16.32 16.03
N CYS A 116 4.81 -17.61 16.37
CA CYS A 116 3.66 -18.51 16.50
C CYS A 116 2.68 -18.02 17.57
N VAL A 117 3.17 -17.64 18.75
CA VAL A 117 2.34 -17.10 19.84
C VAL A 117 1.68 -15.79 19.42
N SER A 118 2.42 -14.88 18.78
CA SER A 118 1.84 -13.62 18.29
C SER A 118 0.75 -13.86 17.25
N ALA A 119 0.93 -14.82 16.34
CA ALA A 119 -0.06 -15.17 15.34
C ALA A 119 -1.33 -15.77 15.96
N THR A 120 -1.20 -16.69 16.92
CA THR A 120 -2.36 -17.31 17.59
C THR A 120 -3.12 -16.31 18.45
N VAL A 121 -2.41 -15.45 19.19
CA VAL A 121 -3.04 -14.38 19.98
C VAL A 121 -3.79 -13.41 19.08
N LYS A 122 -3.19 -12.99 17.95
CA LYS A 122 -3.85 -12.09 17.00
C LYS A 122 -5.09 -12.75 16.38
N ALA A 123 -4.98 -14.00 15.94
CA ALA A 123 -6.10 -14.76 15.37
C ALA A 123 -7.25 -14.92 16.37
N ALA A 124 -6.94 -15.32 17.62
CA ALA A 124 -7.93 -15.49 18.67
C ALA A 124 -8.63 -14.17 19.01
N ALA A 125 -7.87 -13.07 19.12
CA ALA A 125 -8.44 -11.75 19.38
C ALA A 125 -9.38 -11.30 18.25
N THR A 126 -8.98 -11.46 16.98
CA THR A 126 -9.84 -11.10 15.84
C THR A 126 -11.08 -11.97 15.73
N TRP A 127 -10.99 -13.26 16.06
CA TRP A 127 -12.14 -14.16 16.08
C TRP A 127 -13.12 -13.79 17.19
N LEU A 128 -12.62 -13.45 18.38
CA LEU A 128 -13.44 -13.04 19.52
C LEU A 128 -14.20 -11.74 19.21
N VAL A 129 -13.53 -10.77 18.57
CA VAL A 129 -14.17 -9.55 18.07
C VAL A 129 -15.22 -9.89 17.02
N ALA A 130 -14.94 -10.77 16.06
CA ALA A 130 -15.92 -11.14 15.04
C ALA A 130 -17.20 -11.75 15.65
N VAL A 131 -17.05 -12.63 16.66
CA VAL A 131 -18.19 -13.19 17.39
C VAL A 131 -18.95 -12.12 18.18
N ALA A 132 -18.26 -11.13 18.76
CA ALA A 132 -18.90 -10.01 19.46
C ALA A 132 -19.74 -9.10 18.53
N TYR A 133 -19.43 -9.09 17.23
CA TYR A 133 -20.21 -8.40 16.20
C TYR A 133 -21.22 -9.34 15.49
N GLU A 134 -21.57 -10.46 16.11
CA GLU A 134 -22.58 -11.42 15.63
C GLU A 134 -22.28 -12.05 14.25
N LEU A 135 -21.01 -12.10 13.84
CA LEU A 135 -20.61 -12.82 12.64
C LEU A 135 -20.69 -14.34 12.84
N THR A 136 -21.02 -15.08 11.79
CA THR A 136 -20.98 -16.54 11.79
C THR A 136 -19.58 -17.01 12.19
N SER A 137 -19.47 -18.06 13.00
CA SER A 137 -18.19 -18.61 13.46
C SER A 137 -17.22 -18.94 12.31
N ARG A 138 -17.73 -19.38 11.15
CA ARG A 138 -16.95 -19.57 9.91
C ARG A 138 -16.35 -18.27 9.38
N ASP A 139 -17.15 -17.20 9.29
CA ASP A 139 -16.71 -15.90 8.78
C ASP A 139 -15.71 -15.25 9.72
N GLY A 140 -15.91 -15.41 11.04
CA GLY A 140 -14.94 -14.98 12.04
C GLY A 140 -13.57 -15.65 11.90
N VAL A 141 -13.53 -16.97 11.62
CA VAL A 141 -12.27 -17.69 11.39
C VAL A 141 -11.62 -17.24 10.08
N LEU A 142 -12.40 -17.01 9.03
CA LEU A 142 -11.91 -16.47 7.76
C LEU A 142 -11.27 -15.09 7.95
N ILE A 143 -11.94 -14.17 8.65
CA ILE A 143 -11.41 -12.82 8.94
C ILE A 143 -10.15 -12.91 9.80
N ALA A 144 -10.12 -13.79 10.80
CA ALA A 144 -8.95 -13.99 11.65
C ALA A 144 -7.73 -14.51 10.87
N LEU A 145 -7.95 -15.38 9.88
CA LEU A 145 -6.90 -15.88 9.01
C LEU A 145 -6.41 -14.80 8.03
N LEU A 146 -7.33 -14.04 7.44
CA LEU A 146 -7.01 -12.89 6.57
C LEU A 146 -6.25 -11.79 7.31
N MET A 147 -6.50 -11.56 8.60
CA MET A 147 -5.74 -10.58 9.40
C MET A 147 -4.31 -11.01 9.73
N ASN A 148 -3.97 -12.30 9.56
CA ASN A 148 -2.62 -12.82 9.77
C ASN A 148 -1.72 -12.68 8.53
N THR A 149 -2.29 -12.54 7.34
CA THR A 149 -1.48 -12.33 6.12
C THR A 149 -0.80 -10.97 6.17
N LYS A 150 0.50 -10.96 6.39
CA LYS A 150 1.35 -9.77 6.27
C LYS A 150 1.58 -9.44 4.81
N GLY A 151 1.59 -8.17 4.47
CA GLY A 151 1.69 -7.69 3.10
C GLY A 151 3.09 -7.23 2.70
N VAL A 152 3.22 -6.82 1.43
CA VAL A 152 4.42 -6.17 0.89
C VAL A 152 4.83 -4.93 1.69
N LEU A 153 3.85 -4.16 2.18
CA LEU A 153 4.09 -2.96 3.00
C LEU A 153 4.85 -3.26 4.30
N ASP A 154 4.54 -4.37 4.96
CA ASP A 154 5.22 -4.77 6.19
C ASP A 154 6.70 -5.07 5.92
N ILE A 155 6.99 -5.75 4.81
CA ILE A 155 8.34 -6.08 4.37
C ILE A 155 9.13 -4.80 4.03
N VAL A 156 8.51 -3.86 3.30
CA VAL A 156 9.14 -2.56 2.97
C VAL A 156 9.51 -1.81 4.25
N MET A 157 8.60 -1.76 5.22
CA MET A 157 8.83 -1.06 6.48
C MET A 157 9.93 -1.74 7.30
N LEU A 158 9.93 -3.06 7.38
CA LEU A 158 10.98 -3.84 8.04
C LEU A 158 12.35 -3.56 7.40
N ASN A 159 12.44 -3.61 6.07
CA ASN A 159 13.67 -3.39 5.33
C ASN A 159 14.24 -1.98 5.56
N ARG A 160 13.38 -0.95 5.57
CA ARG A 160 13.79 0.43 5.92
C ARG A 160 14.28 0.57 7.35
N LEU A 161 13.73 -0.20 8.29
CA LEU A 161 14.15 -0.18 9.69
C LEU A 161 15.52 -0.84 9.87
N PHE A 162 15.79 -1.93 9.15
CA PHE A 162 17.11 -2.57 9.14
C PHE A 162 18.20 -1.66 8.58
N GLU A 163 17.89 -0.88 7.54
CA GLU A 163 18.85 0.01 6.88
C GLU A 163 19.20 1.27 7.70
N LYS A 164 18.41 1.59 8.73
CA LYS A 164 18.67 2.70 9.66
C LYS A 164 19.54 2.32 10.87
N LYS A 165 19.89 1.05 11.04
CA LYS A 165 20.71 0.54 12.14
C LYS A 165 22.12 0.24 11.65
#